data_AF-A0A7T7XKA6-F1
#
_entry.id   AF-A0A7T7XKA6-F1
#
_cell.length_a   1.000
_cell.length_b   1.000
_cell.length_c   1.000
_cell.angle_alpha   90.00
_cell.angle_beta   90.00
_cell.angle_gamma   90.00
#
_symmetry.space_group_name_H-M   'P 1'
#
loop_
_entity.id
_entity.type
_entity.pdbx_description
1 polymer ?
#
loop_
_entity_poly.entity_id
_entity_poly.type
_entity_poly.pdbx_seq_one_letter_code
_entity_poly.pdbx_strand_id
1 'polypeptide(L)'
;MSGKNKKTEQLPEDSVKLKPLFGVRPGVYLAVLYGAIICLIAFFLLFFPGIINPGSKIRFDSEPLGAAVRVDGVYIGTTPCTVFVPRGQHTVTFVLPGFAESQSDQFVRSRIFASLFAGPKETVTAGLTAEDPVGALAREASEYARWSFAGEPTAIYQIPLSLSEGVYRAGTAAADSGIRLEMEGILSGAARFSVSAAGIRDLIRAKTLLDNSGNSPSPVSLAASAADILVYLSGTPGAASWLAGCLPLESATRIGDSAWLEDETRNARTMTTRPRQYPAAGGITQVASLRFRQIPGGTVVLGSPFPREQTVESFWICETEVGKSDWDAFVRANPVWSRDNIQELTEQGLVTGDYLTGSTNPAAPVLTVPGVSWHAAKAFCAWLTGSLGPAMDGYEIRLPREAEWEYAAKLDQAAGQPQITDMLGGYWEWCEDPYAHLSFLPAPESAAALISSPDRSVRGGSWINPSGSVQTETRGSLAPETCSPFVSFRPVIAGKRGAGS
;
A
#
# COMPACT_ATOMS: atom_id res chain seq x y z
N MET A 1 -13.39 -40.21 100.79
CA MET A 1 -14.04 -39.80 99.52
C MET A 1 -13.38 -40.58 98.39
N SER A 2 -13.75 -41.84 98.16
CA SER A 2 -14.74 -42.29 97.16
C SER A 2 -14.58 -41.62 95.80
N GLY A 3 -14.07 -42.39 94.84
CA GLY A 3 -13.78 -41.96 93.47
C GLY A 3 -15.01 -41.98 92.56
N LYS A 4 -14.84 -41.35 91.40
CA LYS A 4 -15.65 -41.61 90.20
C LYS A 4 -14.75 -41.56 88.97
N ASN A 5 -14.39 -42.73 88.47
CA ASN A 5 -13.91 -42.93 87.11
C ASN A 5 -15.06 -42.59 86.14
N LYS A 6 -14.82 -41.64 85.24
CA LYS A 6 -15.69 -41.37 84.10
C LYS A 6 -15.43 -42.45 83.06
N LYS A 7 -16.39 -43.36 82.86
CA LYS A 7 -16.39 -44.32 81.74
C LYS A 7 -16.56 -43.54 80.44
N THR A 8 -15.63 -43.69 79.52
CA THR A 8 -15.77 -43.27 78.13
C THR A 8 -16.68 -44.28 77.42
N GLU A 9 -17.83 -43.83 76.93
CA GLU A 9 -18.78 -44.61 76.14
C GLU A 9 -18.18 -44.83 74.74
N GLN A 10 -17.76 -46.06 74.42
CA GLN A 10 -17.44 -46.47 73.05
C GLN A 10 -18.75 -46.84 72.35
N LEU A 11 -19.15 -46.05 71.36
CA LEU A 11 -20.22 -46.42 70.44
C LEU A 11 -19.81 -47.73 69.72
N PRO A 12 -20.74 -48.69 69.53
CA PRO A 12 -20.41 -49.91 68.82
C PRO A 12 -20.03 -49.57 67.37
N GLU A 13 -18.79 -49.85 67.00
CA GLU A 13 -18.42 -49.93 65.59
C GLU A 13 -19.21 -51.08 64.97
N ASP A 14 -20.28 -50.74 64.25
CA ASP A 14 -20.97 -51.68 63.36
C ASP A 14 -19.97 -52.16 62.29
N SER A 15 -19.20 -53.20 62.63
CA SER A 15 -18.25 -53.82 61.71
C SER A 15 -19.04 -54.64 60.68
N VAL A 16 -19.30 -54.05 59.53
CA VAL A 16 -19.91 -54.74 58.39
C VAL A 16 -18.92 -55.79 57.87
N LYS A 17 -19.08 -57.04 58.32
CA LYS A 17 -18.27 -58.18 57.88
C LYS A 17 -18.88 -58.78 56.61
N LEU A 18 -18.24 -58.55 55.47
CA LEU A 18 -18.67 -59.12 54.21
C LEU A 18 -18.48 -60.65 54.21
N LYS A 19 -19.45 -61.38 53.67
CA LYS A 19 -19.43 -62.85 53.61
C LYS A 19 -18.53 -63.35 52.47
N PRO A 20 -17.86 -64.51 52.62
CA PRO A 20 -17.13 -65.13 51.52
C PRO A 20 -18.09 -65.44 50.36
N LEU A 21 -17.73 -65.05 49.14
CA LEU A 21 -18.43 -65.44 47.91
C LEU A 21 -17.69 -66.62 47.28
N PHE A 22 -18.40 -67.71 46.98
CA PHE A 22 -17.83 -68.89 46.29
C PHE A 22 -16.53 -69.45 46.91
N GLY A 23 -16.39 -69.39 48.24
CA GLY A 23 -15.20 -69.86 48.96
C GLY A 23 -14.02 -68.88 48.98
N VAL A 24 -14.16 -67.70 48.38
CA VAL A 24 -13.11 -66.66 48.32
C VAL A 24 -13.26 -65.66 49.47
N ARG A 25 -12.15 -65.34 50.14
CA ARG A 25 -12.13 -64.38 51.27
C ARG A 25 -12.43 -62.95 50.80
N PRO A 26 -13.13 -62.13 51.61
CA PRO A 26 -13.46 -60.73 51.31
C PRO A 26 -12.36 -59.88 50.71
N GLY A 27 -11.18 -59.86 51.33
CA GLY A 27 -10.06 -59.07 50.83
C GLY A 27 -9.62 -59.44 49.42
N VAL A 28 -9.77 -60.72 49.02
CA VAL A 28 -9.33 -61.20 47.71
C VAL A 28 -10.32 -60.80 46.62
N TYR A 29 -11.62 -61.04 46.80
CA TYR A 29 -12.60 -60.65 45.77
C TYR A 29 -12.74 -59.12 45.67
N LEU A 30 -12.56 -58.37 46.77
CA LEU A 30 -12.51 -56.90 46.75
C LEU A 30 -11.28 -56.39 45.99
N ALA A 31 -10.09 -56.97 46.21
CA ALA A 31 -8.89 -56.61 45.47
C ALA A 31 -9.04 -56.89 43.96
N VAL A 32 -9.62 -58.03 43.59
CA VAL A 32 -9.94 -58.34 42.19
C VAL A 32 -10.96 -57.36 41.61
N LEU A 33 -12.01 -57.02 42.36
CA LEU A 33 -13.01 -56.05 41.93
C LEU A 33 -12.41 -54.65 41.73
N TYR A 34 -11.62 -54.16 42.67
CA TYR A 34 -10.93 -52.86 42.54
C TYR A 34 -9.91 -52.88 41.40
N GLY A 35 -9.16 -53.97 41.22
CA GLY A 35 -8.27 -54.16 40.09
C GLY A 35 -9.01 -54.10 38.75
N ALA A 36 -10.16 -54.78 38.65
CA ALA A 36 -11.01 -54.74 37.46
C ALA A 36 -11.56 -53.33 37.18
N ILE A 37 -12.00 -52.60 38.21
CA ILE A 37 -12.46 -51.22 38.09
C ILE A 37 -11.33 -50.30 37.62
N ILE A 38 -10.12 -50.42 38.19
CA ILE A 38 -8.95 -49.64 37.77
C ILE A 38 -8.59 -49.95 36.32
N CYS A 39 -8.59 -51.21 35.90
CA CYS A 39 -8.35 -51.59 34.50
C CYS A 39 -9.43 -51.02 33.57
N LEU A 40 -10.70 -51.03 33.97
CA LEU A 40 -11.80 -50.44 33.20
C LEU A 40 -11.59 -48.93 33.04
N ILE A 41 -11.29 -48.23 34.13
CA ILE A 41 -11.00 -46.78 34.11
C ILE A 41 -9.78 -46.51 33.21
N ALA A 42 -8.71 -47.29 33.36
CA ALA A 42 -7.52 -47.17 32.53
C ALA A 42 -7.83 -47.43 31.04
N PHE A 43 -8.70 -48.38 30.70
CA PHE A 43 -9.15 -48.59 29.33
C PHE A 43 -9.90 -47.38 28.77
N PHE A 44 -10.86 -46.82 29.52
CA PHE A 44 -11.61 -45.64 29.08
C PHE A 44 -10.77 -44.37 28.99
N LEU A 45 -9.71 -44.25 29.79
CA LEU A 45 -8.79 -43.13 29.75
C LEU A 45 -7.69 -43.28 28.69
N LEU A 46 -7.18 -44.50 28.49
CA LEU A 46 -5.99 -44.74 27.67
C LEU A 46 -6.31 -45.31 26.28
N PHE A 47 -7.35 -46.13 26.10
CA PHE A 47 -7.59 -46.82 24.83
C PHE A 47 -8.86 -46.36 24.13
N PHE A 48 -9.96 -46.25 24.86
CA PHE A 48 -11.28 -45.92 24.31
C PHE A 48 -11.31 -44.64 23.45
N PRO A 49 -10.65 -43.52 23.83
CA PRO A 49 -10.68 -42.29 23.03
C PRO A 49 -10.00 -42.48 21.66
N GLY A 50 -8.92 -43.27 21.61
CA GLY A 50 -8.19 -43.57 20.38
C GLY A 50 -8.91 -44.57 19.46
N ILE A 51 -9.85 -45.35 19.99
CA ILE A 51 -10.67 -46.30 19.21
C ILE A 51 -11.84 -45.58 18.54
N ILE A 52 -12.53 -44.68 19.25
CA ILE A 52 -13.75 -44.03 18.73
C ILE A 52 -13.44 -42.98 17.67
N ASN A 53 -12.39 -42.18 17.88
CA ASN A 53 -11.99 -41.12 16.96
C ASN A 53 -10.57 -41.37 16.47
N PRO A 54 -10.36 -42.30 15.52
CA PRO A 54 -9.03 -42.59 15.00
C PRO A 54 -8.55 -41.39 14.18
N GLY A 55 -7.46 -40.76 14.62
CA GLY A 55 -6.80 -39.66 13.92
C GLY A 55 -5.69 -39.04 14.77
N SER A 56 -5.23 -37.86 14.36
CA SER A 56 -4.18 -37.13 15.07
C SER A 56 -4.42 -35.63 15.02
N LYS A 57 -3.84 -34.89 15.98
CA LYS A 57 -3.78 -33.42 15.92
C LYS A 57 -2.58 -33.03 15.07
N ILE A 58 -2.86 -32.49 13.89
CA ILE A 58 -1.83 -32.02 12.96
C ILE A 58 -1.68 -30.52 13.13
N ARG A 59 -0.43 -30.08 13.25
CA ARG A 59 -0.08 -28.67 13.17
C ARG A 59 0.23 -28.34 11.71
N PHE A 60 -0.45 -27.34 11.17
CA PHE A 60 -0.19 -26.81 9.85
C PHE A 60 0.54 -25.47 9.99
N ASP A 61 1.72 -25.37 9.40
CA ASP A 61 2.53 -24.16 9.33
C ASP A 61 2.78 -23.79 7.86
N SER A 62 3.01 -22.51 7.57
CA SER A 62 3.44 -22.08 6.23
C SER A 62 4.43 -20.92 6.32
N GLU A 63 5.21 -20.75 5.25
CA GLU A 63 6.03 -19.56 5.03
C GLU A 63 5.68 -18.96 3.66
N PRO A 64 5.17 -17.72 3.59
CA PRO A 64 4.76 -16.86 4.71
C PRO A 64 3.56 -17.40 5.51
N LEU A 65 3.39 -16.89 6.73
CA LEU A 65 2.27 -17.21 7.62
C LEU A 65 0.93 -16.67 7.08
N GLY A 66 -0.19 -17.20 7.58
CA GLY A 66 -1.52 -16.70 7.24
C GLY A 66 -2.19 -17.39 6.04
N ALA A 67 -1.65 -18.52 5.57
CA ALA A 67 -2.24 -19.29 4.48
C ALA A 67 -3.48 -20.05 4.95
N ALA A 68 -4.53 -20.05 4.14
CA ALA A 68 -5.71 -20.87 4.35
C ALA A 68 -5.34 -22.34 4.11
N VAL A 69 -5.66 -23.20 5.06
CA VAL A 69 -5.42 -24.64 5.00
C VAL A 69 -6.73 -25.33 4.65
N ARG A 70 -6.69 -26.16 3.62
CA ARG A 70 -7.79 -27.04 3.21
C ARG A 70 -7.36 -28.49 3.31
N VAL A 71 -8.22 -29.32 3.88
CA VAL A 71 -8.05 -30.79 3.92
C VAL A 71 -9.18 -31.39 3.10
N ASP A 72 -8.84 -32.15 2.07
CA ASP A 72 -9.78 -32.74 1.09
C ASP A 72 -10.73 -31.69 0.49
N GLY A 73 -10.20 -30.49 0.23
CA GLY A 73 -10.94 -29.35 -0.31
C GLY A 73 -11.74 -28.53 0.71
N VAL A 74 -11.85 -28.98 1.97
CA VAL A 74 -12.60 -28.28 3.03
C VAL A 74 -11.67 -27.37 3.83
N TYR A 75 -12.05 -26.09 3.98
CA TYR A 75 -11.31 -25.14 4.82
C TYR A 75 -11.37 -25.53 6.30
N ILE A 76 -10.20 -25.66 6.93
CA ILE A 76 -10.07 -26.08 8.34
C ILE A 76 -9.44 -25.01 9.24
N GLY A 77 -8.80 -23.98 8.68
CA GLY A 77 -8.19 -22.88 9.43
C GLY A 77 -7.08 -22.16 8.67
N THR A 78 -6.39 -21.26 9.36
CA THR A 78 -5.29 -20.44 8.81
C THR A 78 -3.99 -20.74 9.53
N THR A 79 -2.87 -20.85 8.81
CA THR A 79 -1.56 -21.12 9.44
C THR A 79 -1.10 -19.95 10.34
N PRO A 80 -0.47 -20.23 11.50
CA PRO A 80 -0.29 -21.56 12.08
C PRO A 80 -1.57 -22.04 12.78
N CYS A 81 -2.04 -23.24 12.46
CA CYS A 81 -3.19 -23.84 13.14
C CYS A 81 -2.92 -25.28 13.57
N THR A 82 -3.70 -25.79 14.52
CA THR A 82 -3.64 -27.19 14.94
C THR A 82 -5.05 -27.75 14.96
N VAL A 83 -5.31 -28.74 14.11
CA VAL A 83 -6.64 -29.30 13.89
C VAL A 83 -6.56 -30.82 13.98
N PHE A 84 -7.63 -31.45 14.46
CA PHE A 84 -7.73 -32.90 14.42
C PHE A 84 -8.08 -33.35 13.00
N VAL A 85 -7.25 -34.23 12.43
CA VAL A 85 -7.49 -34.85 11.13
C VAL A 85 -7.76 -36.34 11.32
N PRO A 86 -8.83 -36.90 10.72
CA PRO A 86 -9.11 -38.33 10.78
C PRO A 86 -7.93 -39.16 10.27
N ARG A 87 -7.88 -40.43 10.68
CA ARG A 87 -6.91 -41.39 10.16
C ARG A 87 -7.22 -41.67 8.69
N GLY A 88 -6.22 -41.56 7.83
CA GLY A 88 -6.37 -41.86 6.41
C GLY A 88 -5.34 -41.14 5.56
N GLN A 89 -5.48 -41.31 4.24
CA GLN A 89 -4.79 -40.44 3.28
C GLN A 89 -5.66 -39.21 3.06
N HIS A 90 -5.06 -38.04 3.21
CA HIS A 90 -5.72 -36.75 3.07
C HIS A 90 -4.89 -35.86 2.15
N THR A 91 -5.56 -35.10 1.30
CA THR A 91 -4.90 -34.11 0.46
C THR A 91 -4.98 -32.76 1.16
N VAL A 92 -3.81 -32.17 1.45
CA VAL A 92 -3.70 -30.89 2.15
C VAL A 92 -3.27 -29.83 1.15
N THR A 93 -4.05 -28.75 1.06
CA THR A 93 -3.77 -27.59 0.19
C THR A 93 -3.63 -26.34 1.03
N PHE A 94 -2.57 -25.57 0.76
CA PHE A 94 -2.32 -24.26 1.33
C PHE A 94 -2.56 -23.19 0.26
N VAL A 95 -3.41 -22.22 0.58
CA VAL A 95 -3.81 -21.15 -0.33
C VAL A 95 -3.56 -19.81 0.35
N LEU A 96 -2.77 -18.95 -0.29
CA LEU A 96 -2.56 -17.57 0.15
C LEU A 96 -2.74 -16.66 -1.07
N PRO A 97 -3.58 -15.60 -1.01
CA PRO A 97 -3.80 -14.73 -2.15
C PRO A 97 -2.50 -14.13 -2.70
N GLY A 98 -2.25 -14.29 -4.01
CA GLY A 98 -1.03 -13.84 -4.69
C GLY A 98 0.15 -14.82 -4.63
N PHE A 99 -0.07 -16.04 -4.11
CA PHE A 99 0.92 -17.10 -4.03
C PHE A 99 0.44 -18.35 -4.75
N ALA A 100 1.37 -19.08 -5.34
CA ALA A 100 1.10 -20.38 -5.93
C ALA A 100 0.58 -21.35 -4.86
N GLU A 101 -0.51 -22.05 -5.15
CA GLU A 101 -1.07 -23.05 -4.24
C GLU A 101 -0.06 -24.18 -4.01
N SER A 102 0.09 -24.59 -2.75
CA SER A 102 0.92 -25.73 -2.37
C SER A 102 0.04 -26.89 -1.94
N GLN A 103 0.22 -28.05 -2.56
CA GLN A 103 -0.58 -29.24 -2.30
C GLN A 103 0.33 -30.42 -1.95
N SER A 104 -0.07 -31.20 -0.95
CA SER A 104 0.62 -32.43 -0.57
C SER A 104 -0.33 -33.48 -0.01
N ASP A 105 -0.05 -34.75 -0.29
CA ASP A 105 -0.76 -35.87 0.31
C ASP A 105 -0.12 -36.25 1.65
N GLN A 106 -0.95 -36.32 2.69
CA GLN A 106 -0.54 -36.61 4.05
C GLN A 106 -1.25 -37.87 4.55
N PHE A 107 -0.48 -38.86 4.99
CA PHE A 107 -1.03 -40.06 5.61
C PHE A 107 -1.07 -39.88 7.13
N VAL A 108 -2.27 -39.71 7.67
CA VAL A 108 -2.50 -39.43 9.08
C VAL A 108 -2.58 -40.73 9.85
N ARG A 109 -1.63 -40.90 10.78
CA ARG A 109 -1.58 -42.06 11.67
C ARG A 109 -2.54 -41.87 12.85
N SER A 110 -2.96 -42.97 13.45
CA SER A 110 -3.73 -42.96 14.71
C SER A 110 -2.98 -43.68 15.80
N ARG A 111 -2.96 -43.09 17.00
CA ARG A 111 -2.48 -43.72 18.22
C ARG A 111 -3.66 -44.19 19.05
N ILE A 112 -3.73 -45.48 19.33
CA ILE A 112 -4.82 -46.07 20.11
C ILE A 112 -4.58 -45.92 21.62
N PHE A 113 -3.32 -46.01 22.07
CA PHE A 113 -2.96 -45.94 23.50
C PHE A 113 -2.56 -44.54 23.97
N ALA A 114 -3.11 -44.09 25.09
CA ALA A 114 -2.90 -42.79 25.72
C ALA A 114 -3.15 -41.58 24.79
N SER A 115 -4.06 -41.71 23.82
CA SER A 115 -4.39 -40.64 22.85
C SER A 115 -4.90 -39.36 23.51
N LEU A 116 -5.53 -39.47 24.68
CA LEU A 116 -6.00 -38.34 25.48
C LEU A 116 -4.85 -37.49 26.07
N PHE A 117 -3.70 -38.11 26.37
CA PHE A 117 -2.60 -37.50 27.12
C PHE A 117 -1.35 -37.22 26.27
N ALA A 118 -1.10 -38.02 25.24
CA ALA A 118 0.11 -37.97 24.43
C ALA A 118 -0.20 -38.21 22.94
N GLY A 119 -0.83 -37.22 22.31
CA GLY A 119 -1.06 -37.20 20.87
C GLY A 119 0.25 -36.94 20.10
N PRO A 120 0.52 -37.63 18.97
CA PRO A 120 1.58 -37.22 18.08
C PRO A 120 1.26 -35.80 17.56
N LYS A 121 2.19 -34.87 17.72
CA LYS A 121 2.14 -33.59 17.01
C LYS A 121 2.89 -33.79 15.70
N GLU A 122 2.18 -34.25 14.68
CA GLU A 122 2.70 -34.19 13.31
C GLU A 122 2.60 -32.74 12.86
N THR A 123 3.67 -32.23 12.25
CA THR A 123 3.69 -30.89 11.66
C THR A 123 3.80 -31.03 10.16
N VAL A 124 2.90 -30.38 9.44
CA VAL A 124 2.95 -30.24 7.98
C VAL A 124 3.25 -28.79 7.68
N THR A 125 4.36 -28.54 6.98
CA THR A 125 4.83 -27.21 6.64
C THR A 125 4.84 -27.02 5.13
N ALA A 126 4.36 -25.89 4.65
CA ALA A 126 4.41 -25.51 3.24
C ALA A 126 5.16 -24.19 3.04
N GLY A 127 6.14 -24.17 2.12
CA GLY A 127 6.68 -22.92 1.58
C GLY A 127 5.82 -22.49 0.39
N LEU A 128 5.39 -21.23 0.38
CA LEU A 128 4.62 -20.64 -0.70
C LEU A 128 5.48 -19.62 -1.45
N THR A 129 5.35 -19.61 -2.77
CA THR A 129 6.08 -18.68 -3.64
C THR A 129 5.11 -17.66 -4.21
N ALA A 130 5.44 -16.37 -4.10
CA ALA A 130 4.65 -15.30 -4.70
C ALA A 130 4.70 -15.42 -6.23
N GLU A 131 3.55 -15.35 -6.88
CA GLU A 131 3.48 -15.43 -8.36
C GLU A 131 4.01 -14.15 -9.02
N ASP A 132 3.73 -13.01 -8.38
CA ASP A 132 4.21 -11.68 -8.76
C ASP A 132 4.68 -10.94 -7.49
N PRO A 133 5.94 -11.15 -7.05
CA PRO A 133 6.46 -10.55 -5.83
C PRO A 133 6.54 -9.01 -5.91
N VAL A 134 6.85 -8.45 -7.09
CA VAL A 134 6.96 -7.00 -7.29
C VAL A 134 5.57 -6.36 -7.25
N GLY A 135 4.59 -6.90 -7.98
CA GLY A 135 3.22 -6.41 -7.94
C GLY A 135 2.53 -6.63 -6.60
N ALA A 136 2.86 -7.70 -5.86
CA ALA A 136 2.41 -7.88 -4.49
C ALA A 136 2.92 -6.76 -3.58
N LEU A 137 4.22 -6.43 -3.64
CA LEU A 137 4.77 -5.30 -2.88
C LEU A 137 4.19 -3.96 -3.33
N ALA A 138 3.97 -3.74 -4.63
CA ALA A 138 3.37 -2.51 -5.16
C ALA A 138 1.93 -2.27 -4.66
N ARG A 139 1.15 -3.35 -4.47
CA ARG A 139 -0.19 -3.27 -3.86
C ARG A 139 -0.12 -2.85 -2.40
N GLU A 140 0.81 -3.43 -1.63
CA GLU A 140 1.02 -3.03 -0.23
C GLU A 140 1.59 -1.61 -0.11
N ALA A 141 2.43 -1.18 -1.06
CA ALA A 141 2.90 0.19 -1.16
C ALA A 141 1.77 1.18 -1.51
N SER A 142 0.78 0.74 -2.30
CA SER A 142 -0.44 1.51 -2.54
C SER A 142 -1.28 1.63 -1.27
N GLU A 143 -1.48 0.55 -0.50
CA GLU A 143 -2.19 0.63 0.78
C GLU A 143 -1.45 1.52 1.78
N TYR A 144 -0.12 1.44 1.83
CA TYR A 144 0.72 2.35 2.60
C TYR A 144 0.50 3.83 2.19
N ALA A 145 0.50 4.10 0.88
CA ALA A 145 0.21 5.43 0.34
C ALA A 145 -1.20 5.92 0.71
N ARG A 146 -2.21 5.05 0.78
CA ARG A 146 -3.56 5.44 1.23
C ARG A 146 -3.56 5.84 2.70
N TRP A 147 -2.87 5.09 3.55
CA TRP A 147 -2.79 5.38 4.98
C TRP A 147 -2.01 6.66 5.31
N SER A 148 -1.14 7.15 4.42
CA SER A 148 -0.45 8.43 4.65
C SER A 148 -1.41 9.63 4.69
N PHE A 149 -2.61 9.51 4.12
CA PHE A 149 -3.65 10.55 4.16
C PHE A 149 -4.49 10.53 5.44
N ALA A 150 -4.35 9.49 6.27
CA ALA A 150 -5.12 9.37 7.52
C ALA A 150 -4.56 10.22 8.69
N GLY A 151 -3.38 10.84 8.51
CA GLY A 151 -2.70 11.61 9.54
C GLY A 151 -1.93 10.73 10.54
N GLU A 152 -1.67 11.26 11.74
CA GLU A 152 -0.93 10.54 12.78
C GLU A 152 -1.80 9.47 13.49
N PRO A 153 -1.25 8.30 13.84
CA PRO A 153 -1.97 7.29 14.59
C PRO A 153 -2.31 7.79 16.00
N THR A 154 -3.38 7.23 16.57
CA THR A 154 -3.89 7.59 17.90
C THR A 154 -4.02 6.33 18.76
N ALA A 155 -4.37 6.48 20.04
CA ALA A 155 -4.63 5.33 20.89
C ALA A 155 -5.79 4.44 20.38
N ILE A 156 -6.73 5.01 19.60
CA ILE A 156 -7.91 4.30 19.09
C ILE A 156 -7.70 3.72 17.68
N TYR A 157 -6.69 4.17 16.94
CA TYR A 157 -6.42 3.72 15.58
C TYR A 157 -4.91 3.70 15.29
N GLN A 158 -4.43 2.62 14.69
CA GLN A 158 -3.03 2.42 14.35
C GLN A 158 -2.89 2.17 12.85
N ILE A 159 -1.86 2.77 12.25
CA ILE A 159 -1.51 2.56 10.85
C ILE A 159 -0.91 1.15 10.69
N PRO A 160 -1.41 0.31 9.76
CA PRO A 160 -0.86 -1.01 9.52
C PRO A 160 0.57 -0.93 8.96
N LEU A 161 1.35 -1.99 9.19
CA LEU A 161 2.70 -2.11 8.65
C LEU A 161 2.68 -2.74 7.24
N SER A 162 1.92 -2.13 6.32
CA SER A 162 1.66 -2.67 4.99
C SER A 162 2.94 -2.93 4.21
N LEU A 163 3.92 -2.00 4.23
CA LEU A 163 5.20 -2.22 3.52
C LEU A 163 5.97 -3.39 4.12
N SER A 164 6.07 -3.45 5.45
CA SER A 164 6.77 -4.55 6.12
C SER A 164 6.10 -5.89 5.83
N GLU A 165 4.77 -5.95 5.81
CA GLU A 165 4.02 -7.17 5.50
C GLU A 165 4.23 -7.60 4.05
N GLY A 166 4.19 -6.65 3.10
CA GLY A 166 4.47 -6.90 1.69
C GLY A 166 5.88 -7.46 1.47
N VAL A 167 6.89 -6.85 2.11
CA VAL A 167 8.27 -7.35 2.03
C VAL A 167 8.44 -8.67 2.78
N TYR A 168 7.80 -8.88 3.93
CA TYR A 168 7.85 -10.17 4.61
C TYR A 168 7.34 -11.31 3.70
N ARG A 169 6.23 -11.05 2.99
CA ARG A 169 5.57 -12.02 2.12
C ARG A 169 6.32 -12.28 0.81
N ALA A 170 6.84 -11.23 0.17
CA ALA A 170 7.49 -11.33 -1.14
C ALA A 170 9.03 -11.36 -1.08
N GLY A 171 9.62 -11.07 0.09
CA GLY A 171 11.04 -10.79 0.24
C GLY A 171 11.95 -11.98 -0.04
N THR A 172 11.46 -13.21 0.07
CA THR A 172 12.24 -14.40 -0.32
C THR A 172 12.61 -14.40 -1.80
N ALA A 173 11.77 -13.79 -2.66
CA ALA A 173 12.06 -13.61 -4.08
C ALA A 173 13.21 -12.63 -4.34
N ALA A 174 13.53 -11.76 -3.38
CA ALA A 174 14.68 -10.84 -3.46
C ALA A 174 16.05 -11.54 -3.35
N ALA A 175 16.08 -12.87 -3.27
CA ALA A 175 17.30 -13.65 -3.56
C ALA A 175 17.74 -13.49 -5.03
N ASP A 176 16.81 -13.21 -5.95
CA ASP A 176 17.11 -12.76 -7.30
C ASP A 176 17.43 -11.25 -7.29
N SER A 177 18.57 -10.87 -7.85
CA SER A 177 19.04 -9.48 -7.80
C SER A 177 18.22 -8.53 -8.68
N GLY A 178 17.60 -9.02 -9.75
CA GLY A 178 16.69 -8.23 -10.60
C GLY A 178 15.40 -7.91 -9.85
N ILE A 179 14.75 -8.93 -9.27
CA ILE A 179 13.54 -8.75 -8.44
C ILE A 179 13.84 -7.83 -7.25
N ARG A 180 14.99 -8.03 -6.59
CA ARG A 180 15.41 -7.16 -5.48
C ARG A 180 15.49 -5.70 -5.89
N LEU A 181 16.11 -5.40 -7.04
CA LEU A 181 16.25 -4.02 -7.53
C LEU A 181 14.88 -3.37 -7.81
N GLU A 182 13.95 -4.13 -8.38
CA GLU A 182 12.57 -3.65 -8.61
C GLU A 182 11.86 -3.37 -7.27
N MET A 183 11.98 -4.27 -6.28
CA MET A 183 11.42 -4.07 -4.94
C MET A 183 12.05 -2.87 -4.21
N GLU A 184 13.36 -2.65 -4.35
CA GLU A 184 14.05 -1.46 -3.83
C GLU A 184 13.52 -0.18 -4.51
N GLY A 185 13.21 -0.24 -5.80
CA GLY A 185 12.52 0.80 -6.53
C GLY A 185 11.13 1.11 -5.95
N ILE A 186 10.34 0.08 -5.62
CA ILE A 186 9.03 0.23 -4.98
C ILE A 186 9.18 0.88 -3.60
N LEU A 187 10.14 0.46 -2.77
CA LEU A 187 10.37 1.11 -1.46
C LEU A 187 10.79 2.57 -1.60
N SER A 188 11.61 2.90 -2.61
CA SER A 188 11.98 4.28 -2.93
C SER A 188 10.77 5.11 -3.37
N GLY A 189 9.87 4.53 -4.16
CA GLY A 189 8.59 5.14 -4.51
C GLY A 189 7.67 5.34 -3.31
N ALA A 190 7.60 4.36 -2.41
CA ALA A 190 6.79 4.40 -1.20
C ALA A 190 7.29 5.45 -0.19
N ALA A 191 8.60 5.73 -0.16
CA ALA A 191 9.19 6.78 0.69
C ALA A 191 8.54 8.15 0.49
N ARG A 192 7.99 8.42 -0.72
CA ARG A 192 7.27 9.65 -1.06
C ARG A 192 5.97 9.86 -0.26
N PHE A 193 5.51 8.83 0.46
CA PHE A 193 4.32 8.83 1.32
C PHE A 193 4.65 8.74 2.82
N SER A 194 5.93 8.70 3.19
CA SER A 194 6.38 8.58 4.58
C SER A 194 6.34 9.91 5.33
N VAL A 195 5.13 10.40 5.64
CA VAL A 195 4.90 11.73 6.25
C VAL A 195 4.76 11.73 7.77
N SER A 196 4.89 10.57 8.41
CA SER A 196 4.73 10.39 9.86
C SER A 196 5.81 9.50 10.44
N ALA A 197 6.00 9.57 11.76
CA ALA A 197 6.90 8.66 12.48
C ALA A 197 6.52 7.19 12.26
N ALA A 198 5.22 6.88 12.23
CA ALA A 198 4.72 5.54 11.98
C ALA A 198 5.01 5.07 10.54
N GLY A 199 4.85 5.96 9.56
CA GLY A 199 5.17 5.70 8.16
C GLY A 199 6.66 5.42 7.96
N ILE A 200 7.55 6.24 8.54
CA ILE A 200 9.00 6.03 8.48
C ILE A 200 9.39 4.71 9.15
N ARG A 201 8.79 4.38 10.29
CA ARG A 201 9.04 3.11 10.98
C ARG A 201 8.73 1.91 10.08
N ASP A 202 7.60 1.92 9.39
CA ASP A 202 7.23 0.84 8.46
C ASP A 202 8.21 0.77 7.28
N LEU A 203 8.56 1.90 6.66
CA LEU A 203 9.53 1.95 5.57
C LEU A 203 10.91 1.39 5.97
N ILE A 204 11.45 1.80 7.14
CA ILE A 204 12.74 1.31 7.64
C ILE A 204 12.68 -0.19 7.91
N ARG A 205 11.59 -0.67 8.52
CA ARG A 205 11.39 -2.10 8.78
C ARG A 205 11.28 -2.89 7.48
N ALA A 206 10.55 -2.39 6.49
CA ALA A 206 10.43 -2.98 5.16
C ALA A 206 11.80 -3.03 4.45
N LYS A 207 12.58 -1.94 4.44
CA LYS A 207 13.95 -1.94 3.88
C LYS A 207 14.85 -2.96 4.58
N THR A 208 14.79 -3.02 5.91
CA THR A 208 15.57 -3.98 6.70
C THR A 208 15.17 -5.43 6.36
N LEU A 209 13.88 -5.71 6.21
CA LEU A 209 13.42 -7.03 5.78
C LEU A 209 13.89 -7.35 4.35
N LEU A 210 13.84 -6.38 3.43
CA LEU A 210 14.22 -6.58 2.03
C LEU A 210 15.71 -6.91 1.91
N ASP A 211 16.56 -6.20 2.66
CA ASP A 211 18.00 -6.46 2.71
C ASP A 211 18.35 -7.85 3.23
N ASN A 212 17.42 -8.46 3.97
CA ASN A 212 17.53 -9.81 4.52
C ASN A 212 16.67 -10.83 3.77
N SER A 213 16.19 -10.50 2.56
CA SER A 213 15.33 -11.36 1.74
C SER A 213 14.09 -11.87 2.50
N GLY A 214 13.44 -10.98 3.25
CA GLY A 214 12.26 -11.28 4.08
C GLY A 214 12.58 -11.93 5.44
N ASN A 215 13.83 -12.28 5.71
CA ASN A 215 14.22 -12.97 6.94
C ASN A 215 14.45 -12.01 8.12
N SER A 216 14.52 -12.58 9.32
CA SER A 216 14.92 -11.84 10.51
C SER A 216 16.36 -11.32 10.39
N PRO A 217 16.61 -10.05 10.73
CA PRO A 217 17.92 -9.46 10.54
C PRO A 217 18.91 -9.92 11.62
N SER A 218 20.15 -10.18 11.21
CA SER A 218 21.32 -10.34 12.09
C SER A 218 21.95 -8.97 12.44
N PRO A 219 22.81 -8.86 13.46
CA PRO A 219 23.53 -7.61 13.76
C PRO A 219 24.32 -7.05 12.56
N VAL A 220 24.93 -7.94 11.76
CA VAL A 220 25.73 -7.53 10.58
C VAL A 220 24.83 -6.97 9.48
N SER A 221 23.72 -7.64 9.19
CA SER A 221 22.77 -7.15 8.20
C SER A 221 22.05 -5.88 8.63
N LEU A 222 21.82 -5.67 9.94
CA LEU A 222 21.28 -4.40 10.44
C LEU A 222 22.26 -3.25 10.17
N ALA A 223 23.56 -3.47 10.38
CA ALA A 223 24.58 -2.47 10.07
C ALA A 223 24.65 -2.17 8.57
N ALA A 224 24.50 -3.19 7.71
CA ALA A 224 24.42 -3.02 6.26
C ALA A 224 23.18 -2.20 5.84
N SER A 225 22.00 -2.56 6.34
CA SER A 225 20.76 -1.79 6.10
C SER A 225 20.89 -0.34 6.56
N ALA A 226 21.50 -0.10 7.72
CA ALA A 226 21.74 1.25 8.22
C ALA A 226 22.69 2.04 7.29
N ALA A 227 23.74 1.41 6.77
CA ALA A 227 24.64 2.04 5.81
C ALA A 227 23.91 2.40 4.51
N ASP A 228 23.09 1.50 3.97
CA ASP A 228 22.29 1.76 2.77
C ASP A 228 21.29 2.90 2.97
N ILE A 229 20.62 2.94 4.12
CA ILE A 229 19.70 4.02 4.48
C ILE A 229 20.47 5.35 4.54
N LEU A 230 21.65 5.39 5.15
CA LEU A 230 22.49 6.59 5.20
C LEU A 230 22.95 7.04 3.81
N VAL A 231 23.29 6.10 2.92
CA VAL A 231 23.61 6.40 1.52
C VAL A 231 22.41 7.03 0.82
N TYR A 232 21.22 6.43 0.94
CA TYR A 232 19.98 6.97 0.40
C TYR A 232 19.70 8.40 0.90
N LEU A 233 19.78 8.62 2.22
CA LEU A 233 19.57 9.93 2.84
C LEU A 233 20.60 10.95 2.34
N SER A 234 21.88 10.57 2.25
CA SER A 234 22.95 11.48 1.77
C SER A 234 22.79 11.89 0.31
N GLY A 235 22.21 11.01 -0.51
CA GLY A 235 21.96 11.25 -1.93
C GLY A 235 20.62 11.94 -2.21
N THR A 236 19.81 12.22 -1.19
CA THR A 236 18.44 12.71 -1.33
C THR A 236 18.31 14.14 -0.80
N PRO A 237 18.28 15.17 -1.69
CA PRO A 237 18.06 16.54 -1.27
C PRO A 237 16.75 16.70 -0.49
N GLY A 238 16.82 17.38 0.66
CA GLY A 238 15.67 17.59 1.54
C GLY A 238 15.42 16.47 2.54
N ALA A 239 16.26 15.43 2.56
CA ALA A 239 16.14 14.35 3.52
C ALA A 239 16.26 14.83 4.97
N ALA A 240 17.11 15.82 5.25
CA ALA A 240 17.21 16.39 6.60
C ALA A 240 15.88 17.00 7.04
N SER A 241 15.30 17.85 6.20
CA SER A 241 14.02 18.51 6.49
C SER A 241 12.86 17.51 6.56
N TRP A 242 12.87 16.48 5.71
CA TRP A 242 11.88 15.40 5.74
C TRP A 242 11.91 14.65 7.08
N LEU A 243 13.10 14.20 7.51
CA LEU A 243 13.24 13.51 8.78
C LEU A 243 12.89 14.42 9.96
N ALA A 244 13.30 15.68 9.95
CA ALA A 244 12.94 16.64 11.01
C ALA A 244 11.43 16.82 11.13
N GLY A 245 10.68 16.75 10.01
CA GLY A 245 9.22 16.86 10.02
C GLY A 245 8.49 15.63 10.59
N CYS A 246 9.13 14.46 10.61
CA CYS A 246 8.49 13.20 11.00
C CYS A 246 9.00 12.65 12.35
N LEU A 247 10.14 13.13 12.84
CA LEU A 247 10.78 12.61 14.06
C LEU A 247 10.33 13.36 15.32
N PRO A 248 10.50 12.75 16.52
CA PRO A 248 10.21 13.43 17.79
C PRO A 248 10.97 14.75 17.93
N LEU A 249 10.38 15.70 18.66
CA LEU A 249 10.87 17.07 18.80
C LEU A 249 12.37 17.16 19.11
N GLU A 250 12.89 16.32 20.01
CA GLU A 250 14.31 16.33 20.36
C GLU A 250 15.20 15.99 19.16
N SER A 251 14.85 14.98 18.37
CA SER A 251 15.57 14.60 17.16
C SER A 251 15.40 15.65 16.06
N ALA A 252 14.19 16.20 15.92
CA ALA A 252 13.91 17.27 14.97
C ALA A 252 14.75 18.52 15.25
N THR A 253 14.88 18.95 16.52
CA THR A 253 15.74 20.06 16.93
C THR A 253 17.20 19.79 16.60
N ARG A 254 17.71 18.59 16.89
CA ARG A 254 19.09 18.22 16.55
C ARG A 254 19.37 18.29 15.04
N ILE A 255 18.40 17.89 14.20
CA ILE A 255 18.53 18.01 12.74
C ILE A 255 18.43 19.49 12.33
N GLY A 256 17.53 20.25 12.95
CA GLY A 256 17.37 21.69 12.76
C GLY A 256 18.66 22.48 12.97
N ASP A 257 19.44 22.10 14.00
CA ASP A 257 20.71 22.73 14.37
C ASP A 257 21.92 22.09 13.65
N SER A 258 21.69 21.17 12.71
CA SER A 258 22.77 20.42 12.05
C SER A 258 23.29 21.11 10.79
N ALA A 259 24.60 20.99 10.56
CA ALA A 259 25.23 21.40 9.30
C ALA A 259 24.62 20.69 8.08
N TRP A 260 24.04 19.50 8.26
CA TRP A 260 23.38 18.75 7.19
C TRP A 260 22.17 19.51 6.61
N LEU A 261 21.26 20.00 7.46
CA LEU A 261 20.11 20.79 7.01
C LEU A 261 20.56 22.15 6.44
N GLU A 262 21.57 22.78 7.04
CA GLU A 262 22.13 24.04 6.55
C GLU A 262 22.68 23.89 5.12
N ASP A 263 23.44 22.81 4.86
CA ASP A 263 24.01 22.52 3.55
C ASP A 263 22.94 22.17 2.51
N GLU A 264 21.94 21.36 2.85
CA GLU A 264 20.80 21.08 1.97
C GLU A 264 20.05 22.37 1.60
N THR A 265 19.79 23.23 2.58
CA THR A 265 19.10 24.52 2.38
C THR A 265 19.94 25.45 1.49
N ARG A 266 21.26 25.49 1.70
CA ARG A 266 22.19 26.28 0.87
C ARG A 266 22.22 25.77 -0.58
N ASN A 267 22.26 24.46 -0.77
CA ASN A 267 22.23 23.83 -2.08
C ASN A 267 20.91 24.12 -2.81
N ALA A 268 19.78 23.97 -2.13
CA ALA A 268 18.45 24.32 -2.66
C ALA A 268 18.36 25.79 -3.10
N ARG A 269 18.85 26.72 -2.27
CA ARG A 269 18.94 28.15 -2.64
C ARG A 269 19.84 28.37 -3.85
N THR A 270 20.97 27.68 -3.93
CA THR A 270 21.91 27.81 -5.06
C THR A 270 21.28 27.32 -6.36
N MET A 271 20.56 26.18 -6.31
CA MET A 271 19.85 25.63 -7.48
C MET A 271 18.72 26.54 -7.98
N THR A 272 17.97 27.16 -7.06
CA THR A 272 16.83 28.04 -7.40
C THR A 272 17.26 29.43 -7.90
N THR A 273 18.34 29.99 -7.35
CA THR A 273 18.80 31.36 -7.68
C THR A 273 19.73 31.42 -8.91
N ARG A 274 20.28 30.29 -9.34
CA ARG A 274 21.15 30.24 -10.52
C ARG A 274 20.35 30.66 -11.77
N PRO A 275 20.78 31.71 -12.51
CA PRO A 275 20.10 32.11 -13.74
C PRO A 275 20.04 30.96 -14.73
N ARG A 276 18.85 30.65 -15.23
CA ARG A 276 18.64 29.63 -16.25
C ARG A 276 18.11 30.27 -17.52
N GLN A 277 18.70 29.87 -18.64
CA GLN A 277 18.16 30.19 -19.94
C GLN A 277 17.22 29.07 -20.35
N TYR A 278 15.93 29.37 -20.44
CA TYR A 278 14.94 28.47 -21.00
C TYR A 278 15.00 28.56 -22.53
N PRO A 279 14.86 27.43 -23.26
CA PRO A 279 14.70 27.50 -24.70
C PRO A 279 13.39 28.25 -25.02
N ALA A 280 13.35 28.92 -26.17
CA ALA A 280 12.09 29.49 -26.65
C ALA A 280 11.08 28.37 -26.93
N ALA A 281 9.81 28.61 -26.62
CA ALA A 281 8.74 27.70 -27.03
C ALA A 281 8.77 27.49 -28.55
N GLY A 282 8.49 26.27 -28.99
CA GLY A 282 8.49 25.90 -30.39
C GLY A 282 7.19 26.27 -31.11
N GLY A 283 6.98 25.64 -32.26
CA GLY A 283 5.82 25.89 -33.12
C GLY A 283 4.49 25.49 -32.49
N ILE A 284 3.41 25.89 -33.16
CA ILE A 284 2.03 25.59 -32.76
C ILE A 284 1.48 24.51 -33.70
N THR A 285 0.90 23.47 -33.12
CA THR A 285 0.08 22.50 -33.83
C THR A 285 -1.38 22.65 -33.39
N GLN A 286 -2.33 22.28 -34.25
CA GLN A 286 -3.75 22.40 -33.95
C GLN A 286 -4.43 21.03 -34.09
N VAL A 287 -5.22 20.68 -33.08
CA VAL A 287 -6.05 19.47 -33.07
C VAL A 287 -7.49 19.90 -32.76
N ALA A 288 -8.40 19.66 -33.69
CA ALA A 288 -9.74 20.27 -33.67
C ALA A 288 -9.65 21.82 -33.54
N SER A 289 -10.32 22.42 -32.57
CA SER A 289 -10.21 23.86 -32.25
C SER A 289 -9.05 24.22 -31.33
N LEU A 290 -8.42 23.22 -30.69
CA LEU A 290 -7.40 23.45 -29.66
C LEU A 290 -6.01 23.64 -30.26
N ARG A 291 -5.29 24.64 -29.75
CA ARG A 291 -3.95 25.02 -30.18
C ARG A 291 -2.94 24.53 -29.15
N PHE A 292 -1.93 23.81 -29.61
CA PHE A 292 -0.91 23.19 -28.78
C PHE A 292 0.45 23.77 -29.12
N ARG A 293 1.12 24.34 -28.12
CA ARG A 293 2.45 24.94 -28.26
C ARG A 293 3.52 23.94 -27.86
N GLN A 294 4.55 23.81 -28.69
CA GLN A 294 5.65 22.89 -28.42
C GLN A 294 6.52 23.40 -27.27
N ILE A 295 6.79 22.52 -26.32
CA ILE A 295 7.78 22.69 -25.26
C ILE A 295 9.00 21.85 -25.64
N PRO A 296 10.17 22.45 -25.92
CA PRO A 296 11.38 21.72 -26.24
C PRO A 296 11.83 20.86 -25.06
N GLY A 297 12.29 19.64 -25.33
CA GLY A 297 12.86 18.78 -24.29
C GLY A 297 14.14 19.38 -23.70
N GLY A 298 14.39 19.11 -22.42
CA GLY A 298 15.57 19.63 -21.72
C GLY A 298 15.60 19.28 -20.24
N THR A 299 16.72 19.61 -19.59
CA THR A 299 16.89 19.46 -18.14
C THR A 299 16.46 20.74 -17.43
N VAL A 300 15.43 20.63 -16.61
CA VAL A 300 14.81 21.73 -15.87
C VAL A 300 14.95 21.50 -14.37
N VAL A 301 15.02 22.59 -13.58
CA VAL A 301 14.90 22.51 -12.13
C VAL A 301 13.45 22.66 -11.71
N LEU A 302 12.93 21.66 -11.01
CA LEU A 302 11.55 21.57 -10.59
C LEU A 302 11.43 21.39 -9.08
N GLY A 303 10.30 21.82 -8.53
CA GLY A 303 9.94 21.64 -7.13
C GLY A 303 10.53 22.70 -6.18
N SER A 304 9.96 22.72 -4.98
CA SER A 304 10.29 23.59 -3.86
C SER A 304 9.80 22.92 -2.56
N PRO A 305 10.45 23.12 -1.39
CA PRO A 305 11.66 23.92 -1.16
C PRO A 305 12.97 23.22 -1.55
N PHE A 306 12.91 21.92 -1.87
CA PHE A 306 14.07 21.13 -2.29
C PHE A 306 13.98 20.85 -3.79
N PRO A 307 14.52 21.75 -4.64
CA PRO A 307 14.48 21.60 -6.09
C PRO A 307 15.32 20.42 -6.56
N ARG A 308 14.94 19.84 -7.70
CA ARG A 308 15.70 18.79 -8.38
C ARG A 308 15.84 19.06 -9.87
N GLU A 309 16.95 18.59 -10.44
CA GLU A 309 17.09 18.53 -11.89
C GLU A 309 16.31 17.34 -12.43
N GLN A 310 15.47 17.58 -13.43
CA GLN A 310 14.69 16.56 -14.10
C GLN A 310 14.76 16.80 -15.60
N THR A 311 15.04 15.74 -16.35
CA THR A 311 14.94 15.77 -17.81
C THR A 311 13.48 15.56 -18.20
N VAL A 312 12.95 16.50 -18.97
CA VAL A 312 11.59 16.43 -19.54
C VAL A 312 11.75 16.33 -21.05
N GLU A 313 11.11 15.32 -21.64
CA GLU A 313 11.09 15.14 -23.10
C GLU A 313 10.32 16.27 -23.79
N SER A 314 10.45 16.40 -25.12
CA SER A 314 9.64 17.36 -25.86
C SER A 314 8.17 16.92 -25.89
N PHE A 315 7.26 17.86 -25.68
CA PHE A 315 5.82 17.66 -25.77
C PHE A 315 5.15 18.92 -26.30
N TRP A 316 3.84 18.88 -26.52
CA TRP A 316 3.06 20.09 -26.78
C TRP A 316 2.00 20.26 -25.69
N ILE A 317 1.78 21.49 -25.24
CA ILE A 317 0.76 21.81 -24.24
C ILE A 317 -0.29 22.74 -24.84
N CYS A 318 -1.56 22.53 -24.50
CA CYS A 318 -2.64 23.38 -24.95
C CYS A 318 -2.42 24.82 -24.44
N GLU A 319 -2.55 25.81 -25.33
CA GLU A 319 -2.29 27.22 -25.02
C GLU A 319 -3.25 27.77 -23.96
N THR A 320 -4.44 27.19 -23.85
CA THR A 320 -5.46 27.55 -22.86
C THR A 320 -5.99 26.31 -22.15
N GLU A 321 -6.70 26.52 -21.04
CA GLU A 321 -7.60 25.52 -20.47
C GLU A 321 -8.67 25.11 -21.51
N VAL A 322 -9.29 23.94 -21.32
CA VAL A 322 -10.31 23.45 -22.25
C VAL A 322 -11.55 24.34 -22.22
N GLY A 323 -11.94 24.84 -23.38
CA GLY A 323 -13.11 25.68 -23.55
C GLY A 323 -14.44 24.91 -23.54
N LYS A 324 -15.53 25.60 -23.23
CA LYS A 324 -16.89 25.06 -23.26
C LYS A 324 -17.27 24.49 -24.63
N SER A 325 -16.86 25.14 -25.72
CA SER A 325 -17.15 24.67 -27.09
C SER A 325 -16.55 23.30 -27.39
N ASP A 326 -15.31 23.07 -26.97
CA ASP A 326 -14.60 21.80 -27.15
C ASP A 326 -15.20 20.73 -26.25
N TRP A 327 -15.54 21.09 -25.00
CA TRP A 327 -16.25 20.20 -24.08
C TRP A 327 -17.62 19.76 -24.62
N ASP A 328 -18.40 20.70 -25.15
CA ASP A 328 -19.71 20.39 -25.75
C ASP A 328 -19.56 19.47 -26.98
N ALA A 329 -18.46 19.58 -27.74
CA ALA A 329 -18.16 18.66 -28.83
C ALA A 329 -17.85 17.25 -28.32
N PHE A 330 -17.08 17.14 -27.22
CA PHE A 330 -16.82 15.88 -26.55
C PHE A 330 -18.11 15.22 -26.05
N VAL A 331 -18.99 15.97 -25.37
CA VAL A 331 -20.27 15.45 -24.86
C VAL A 331 -21.20 15.02 -26.00
N ARG A 332 -21.24 15.77 -27.12
CA ARG A 332 -22.01 15.34 -28.31
C ARG A 332 -21.51 14.01 -28.87
N ALA A 333 -20.20 13.79 -28.88
CA ALA A 333 -19.62 12.52 -29.33
C ALA A 333 -19.73 11.40 -28.28
N ASN A 334 -19.81 11.76 -26.99
CA ASN A 334 -19.83 10.84 -25.86
C ASN A 334 -20.95 11.22 -24.87
N PRO A 335 -22.23 10.98 -25.21
CA PRO A 335 -23.36 11.46 -24.41
C PRO A 335 -23.38 10.95 -22.97
N VAL A 336 -22.67 9.85 -22.66
CA VAL A 336 -22.49 9.32 -21.30
C VAL A 336 -21.91 10.37 -20.35
N TRP A 337 -21.06 11.28 -20.83
CA TRP A 337 -20.48 12.38 -20.04
C TRP A 337 -21.36 13.63 -19.97
N SER A 338 -22.60 13.58 -20.47
CA SER A 338 -23.58 14.65 -20.24
C SER A 338 -23.88 14.76 -18.74
N ARG A 339 -24.11 16.00 -18.28
CA ARG A 339 -24.59 16.25 -16.91
C ARG A 339 -25.93 15.56 -16.63
N ASP A 340 -26.71 15.26 -17.67
CA ASP A 340 -27.97 14.51 -17.54
C ASP A 340 -27.77 13.11 -16.91
N ASN A 341 -26.57 12.54 -17.03
CA ASN A 341 -26.23 11.21 -16.47
C ASN A 341 -25.49 11.30 -15.12
N ILE A 342 -25.55 12.44 -14.43
CA ILE A 342 -24.77 12.67 -13.19
C ILE A 342 -25.01 11.60 -12.13
N GLN A 343 -26.24 11.08 -12.00
CA GLN A 343 -26.55 10.03 -11.03
C GLN A 343 -25.72 8.76 -11.29
N GLU A 344 -25.73 8.26 -12.53
CA GLU A 344 -24.98 7.06 -12.91
C GLU A 344 -23.47 7.29 -12.79
N LEU A 345 -22.98 8.45 -13.23
CA LEU A 345 -21.55 8.80 -13.12
C LEU A 345 -21.10 8.87 -11.65
N THR A 346 -21.94 9.36 -10.74
CA THR A 346 -21.64 9.39 -9.30
C THR A 346 -21.71 8.00 -8.67
N GLU A 347 -22.68 7.16 -9.04
CA GLU A 347 -22.76 5.77 -8.58
C GLU A 347 -21.52 4.95 -9.01
N GLN A 348 -20.95 5.27 -10.17
CA GLN A 348 -19.69 4.67 -10.66
C GLN A 348 -18.43 5.29 -10.02
N GLY A 349 -18.56 6.33 -9.20
CA GLY A 349 -17.42 7.04 -8.60
C GLY A 349 -16.58 7.81 -9.63
N LEU A 350 -17.17 8.26 -10.74
CA LEU A 350 -16.44 9.02 -11.78
C LEU A 350 -16.50 10.52 -11.58
N VAL A 351 -17.56 11.01 -10.92
CA VAL A 351 -17.82 12.44 -10.67
C VAL A 351 -18.53 12.64 -9.33
N THR A 352 -18.39 13.81 -8.72
CA THR A 352 -19.25 14.26 -7.61
C THR A 352 -20.44 15.08 -8.10
N GLY A 353 -21.38 15.40 -7.20
CA GLY A 353 -22.60 16.16 -7.54
C GLY A 353 -22.38 17.56 -8.12
N ASP A 354 -21.17 18.11 -7.96
CA ASP A 354 -20.76 19.40 -8.51
C ASP A 354 -20.28 19.32 -9.97
N TYR A 355 -20.39 18.17 -10.64
CA TYR A 355 -19.95 17.97 -12.02
C TYR A 355 -20.47 19.03 -12.99
N LEU A 356 -19.55 19.69 -13.70
CA LEU A 356 -19.81 20.79 -14.64
C LEU A 356 -20.55 21.98 -14.01
N THR A 357 -20.40 22.18 -12.69
CA THR A 357 -20.95 23.35 -11.99
C THR A 357 -19.93 24.48 -12.04
N GLY A 358 -20.33 25.60 -12.64
CA GLY A 358 -19.52 26.81 -12.68
C GLY A 358 -19.77 27.76 -11.51
N SER A 359 -18.94 28.78 -11.43
CA SER A 359 -19.09 29.89 -10.47
C SER A 359 -19.92 31.01 -11.07
N THR A 360 -20.76 31.66 -10.25
CA THR A 360 -21.46 32.90 -10.63
C THR A 360 -20.60 34.15 -10.36
N ASN A 361 -19.39 33.99 -9.84
CA ASN A 361 -18.48 35.11 -9.59
C ASN A 361 -17.98 35.68 -10.92
N PRO A 362 -18.08 37.00 -11.17
CA PRO A 362 -17.59 37.62 -12.40
C PRO A 362 -16.08 37.44 -12.65
N ALA A 363 -15.29 37.15 -11.62
CA ALA A 363 -13.85 36.87 -11.75
C ALA A 363 -13.55 35.47 -12.30
N ALA A 364 -14.54 34.56 -12.36
CA ALA A 364 -14.34 33.22 -12.90
C ALA A 364 -14.22 33.27 -14.43
N PRO A 365 -13.25 32.57 -15.05
CA PRO A 365 -13.14 32.50 -16.50
C PRO A 365 -14.41 31.91 -17.14
N VAL A 366 -15.04 32.66 -18.04
CA VAL A 366 -16.39 32.34 -18.57
C VAL A 366 -16.37 31.33 -19.71
N LEU A 367 -15.25 31.19 -20.41
CA LEU A 367 -15.12 30.33 -21.60
C LEU A 367 -14.54 28.94 -21.30
N THR A 368 -13.92 28.75 -20.14
CA THR A 368 -13.36 27.47 -19.69
C THR A 368 -14.45 26.58 -19.10
N VAL A 369 -14.29 25.26 -19.16
CA VAL A 369 -15.17 24.30 -18.46
C VAL A 369 -14.66 24.02 -17.03
N PRO A 370 -15.35 24.47 -15.97
CA PRO A 370 -15.00 24.12 -14.58
C PRO A 370 -15.73 22.85 -14.12
N GLY A 371 -15.38 22.35 -12.93
CA GLY A 371 -16.11 21.26 -12.31
C GLY A 371 -15.92 19.93 -13.02
N VAL A 372 -14.79 19.76 -13.72
CA VAL A 372 -14.44 18.52 -14.41
C VAL A 372 -13.68 17.62 -13.45
N SER A 373 -14.07 16.35 -13.31
CA SER A 373 -13.29 15.35 -12.56
C SER A 373 -12.06 14.89 -13.35
N TRP A 374 -11.07 14.31 -12.68
CA TRP A 374 -9.90 13.75 -13.33
C TRP A 374 -10.27 12.68 -14.37
N HIS A 375 -11.26 11.83 -14.05
CA HIS A 375 -11.76 10.79 -14.96
C HIS A 375 -12.37 11.37 -16.23
N ALA A 376 -13.21 12.41 -16.10
CA ALA A 376 -13.84 13.07 -17.24
C ALA A 376 -12.80 13.79 -18.11
N ALA A 377 -11.79 14.41 -17.50
CA ALA A 377 -10.68 15.03 -18.20
C ALA A 377 -9.83 14.00 -18.97
N LYS A 378 -9.53 12.84 -18.37
CA LYS A 378 -8.86 11.72 -19.08
C LYS A 378 -9.69 11.19 -20.24
N ALA A 379 -11.02 11.07 -20.07
CA ALA A 379 -11.90 10.63 -21.15
C ALA A 379 -11.94 11.63 -22.32
N PHE A 380 -11.95 12.93 -22.03
CA PHE A 380 -11.82 13.98 -23.04
C PHE A 380 -10.51 13.83 -23.82
N CYS A 381 -9.37 13.68 -23.13
CA CYS A 381 -8.06 13.49 -23.75
C CYS A 381 -8.01 12.23 -24.63
N ALA A 382 -8.57 11.11 -24.14
CA ALA A 382 -8.66 9.87 -24.90
C ALA A 382 -9.51 10.01 -26.17
N TRP A 383 -10.64 10.71 -26.10
CA TRP A 383 -11.46 11.01 -27.27
C TRP A 383 -10.72 11.91 -28.28
N LEU A 384 -10.07 12.97 -27.79
CA LEU A 384 -9.34 13.91 -28.66
C LEU A 384 -8.14 13.24 -29.33
N THR A 385 -7.53 12.24 -28.70
CA THR A 385 -6.46 11.42 -29.29
C THR A 385 -6.89 10.80 -30.63
N GLY A 386 -8.17 10.45 -30.81
CA GLY A 386 -8.70 9.95 -32.09
C GLY A 386 -8.67 10.98 -33.23
N SER A 387 -8.46 12.25 -32.92
CA SER A 387 -8.29 13.33 -33.91
C SER A 387 -6.83 13.56 -34.32
N LEU A 388 -5.88 12.81 -33.75
CA LEU A 388 -4.49 12.86 -34.19
C LEU A 388 -4.35 12.22 -35.58
N GLY A 389 -3.71 12.95 -36.50
CA GLY A 389 -3.43 12.45 -37.84
C GLY A 389 -2.30 11.40 -37.86
N PRO A 390 -2.12 10.69 -39.00
CA PRO A 390 -1.08 9.65 -39.13
C PRO A 390 0.35 10.11 -38.86
N ALA A 391 0.65 11.41 -39.05
CA ALA A 391 1.97 11.98 -38.77
C ALA A 391 2.30 12.06 -37.26
N MET A 392 1.30 11.88 -36.40
CA MET A 392 1.43 11.83 -34.94
C MET A 392 1.29 10.39 -34.42
N ASP A 393 1.58 9.38 -35.26
CA ASP A 393 1.66 8.00 -34.78
C ASP A 393 2.79 7.88 -33.74
N GLY A 394 2.50 7.19 -32.64
CA GLY A 394 3.34 7.18 -31.45
C GLY A 394 3.08 8.30 -30.43
N TYR A 395 2.19 9.25 -30.70
CA TYR A 395 1.74 10.25 -29.73
C TYR A 395 0.32 9.97 -29.21
N GLU A 396 0.01 10.51 -28.04
CA GLU A 396 -1.33 10.54 -27.46
C GLU A 396 -1.64 11.90 -26.88
N ILE A 397 -2.93 12.19 -26.73
CA ILE A 397 -3.40 13.33 -25.94
C ILE A 397 -3.74 12.84 -24.55
N ARG A 398 -3.14 13.48 -23.53
CA ARG A 398 -3.31 13.13 -22.12
C ARG A 398 -3.26 14.37 -21.24
N LEU A 399 -3.48 14.18 -19.94
CA LEU A 399 -3.20 15.23 -18.96
C LEU A 399 -1.68 15.43 -18.84
N PRO A 400 -1.19 16.65 -18.58
CA PRO A 400 0.22 16.90 -18.34
C PRO A 400 0.67 16.15 -17.08
N ARG A 401 1.92 15.70 -17.07
CA ARG A 401 2.58 15.37 -15.81
C ARG A 401 2.86 16.66 -15.02
N GLU A 402 2.99 16.58 -13.70
CA GLU A 402 3.35 17.74 -12.87
C GLU A 402 4.63 18.42 -13.37
N ALA A 403 5.60 17.60 -13.79
CA ALA A 403 6.89 18.08 -14.30
C ALA A 403 6.76 18.79 -15.65
N GLU A 404 5.89 18.30 -16.54
CA GLU A 404 5.59 18.93 -17.82
C GLU A 404 4.85 20.25 -17.61
N TRP A 405 3.86 20.26 -16.73
CA TRP A 405 3.10 21.44 -16.38
C TRP A 405 4.00 22.53 -15.79
N GLU A 406 4.82 22.19 -14.80
CA GLU A 406 5.71 23.16 -14.15
C GLU A 406 6.79 23.67 -15.10
N TYR A 407 7.32 22.80 -15.97
CA TYR A 407 8.27 23.22 -16.98
C TYR A 407 7.65 24.22 -17.96
N ALA A 408 6.45 23.93 -18.47
CA ALA A 408 5.72 24.85 -19.34
C ALA A 408 5.45 26.20 -18.66
N ALA A 409 5.04 26.19 -17.38
CA ALA A 409 4.77 27.41 -16.61
C ALA A 409 6.04 28.27 -16.42
N LYS A 410 7.18 27.63 -16.09
CA LYS A 410 8.47 28.31 -15.93
C LYS A 410 9.00 28.87 -17.24
N LEU A 411 8.85 28.12 -18.34
CA LEU A 411 9.25 28.57 -19.67
C LEU A 411 8.43 29.80 -20.09
N ASP A 412 7.10 29.76 -19.90
CA ASP A 412 6.21 30.86 -20.22
C ASP A 412 6.53 32.12 -19.40
N GLN A 413 6.75 31.96 -18.10
CA GLN A 413 7.17 33.05 -17.22
C GLN A 413 8.51 33.66 -17.66
N ALA A 414 9.46 32.84 -18.11
CA ALA A 414 10.77 33.30 -18.59
C ALA A 414 10.71 34.03 -19.94
N ALA A 415 9.69 33.78 -20.77
CA ALA A 415 9.51 34.46 -22.05
C ALA A 415 9.07 35.93 -21.90
N GLY A 416 8.55 36.32 -20.73
CA GLY A 416 8.16 37.70 -20.40
C GLY A 416 6.86 38.19 -21.06
N GLN A 417 6.36 37.51 -22.10
CA GLN A 417 5.01 37.68 -22.64
C GLN A 417 4.30 36.31 -22.67
N PRO A 418 3.08 36.19 -22.11
CA PRO A 418 2.37 34.92 -22.05
C PRO A 418 2.11 34.36 -23.45
N GLN A 419 2.65 33.17 -23.70
CA GLN A 419 2.42 32.34 -24.88
C GLN A 419 1.48 31.16 -24.55
N ILE A 420 1.35 30.84 -23.27
CA ILE A 420 0.44 29.85 -22.70
C ILE A 420 -0.37 30.58 -21.63
N THR A 421 -1.65 30.80 -21.92
CA THR A 421 -2.52 31.62 -21.07
C THR A 421 -2.92 30.88 -19.80
N ASP A 422 -2.99 31.62 -18.69
CA ASP A 422 -3.49 31.16 -17.40
C ASP A 422 -2.74 29.93 -16.81
N MET A 423 -1.43 29.83 -17.05
CA MET A 423 -0.60 28.85 -16.31
C MET A 423 -0.53 29.15 -14.80
N LEU A 424 -0.80 30.38 -14.37
CA LEU A 424 -1.01 30.71 -12.95
C LEU A 424 -2.29 31.55 -12.83
N GLY A 425 -3.25 31.08 -12.05
CA GLY A 425 -4.61 31.63 -12.04
C GLY A 425 -5.54 30.81 -12.94
N GLY A 426 -6.67 31.40 -13.36
CA GLY A 426 -7.71 30.64 -14.07
C GLY A 426 -8.33 29.59 -13.16
N TYR A 427 -8.04 28.32 -13.40
CA TYR A 427 -8.47 27.18 -12.60
C TYR A 427 -7.29 26.30 -12.18
N TRP A 428 -7.45 25.60 -11.05
CA TRP A 428 -6.56 24.49 -10.75
C TRP A 428 -6.66 23.46 -11.86
N GLU A 429 -5.53 22.96 -12.35
CA GLU A 429 -5.49 22.08 -13.51
C GLU A 429 -5.08 20.67 -13.13
N TRP A 430 -5.89 19.68 -13.52
CA TRP A 430 -5.55 18.27 -13.33
C TRP A 430 -4.25 17.86 -14.02
N CYS A 431 -3.37 17.20 -13.27
CA CYS A 431 -2.22 16.47 -13.79
C CYS A 431 -2.50 14.96 -13.82
N GLU A 432 -1.69 14.24 -14.61
CA GLU A 432 -1.79 12.78 -14.70
C GLU A 432 -1.27 12.06 -13.44
N ASP A 433 -0.27 12.63 -12.75
CA ASP A 433 0.42 11.97 -11.67
C ASP A 433 -0.48 11.69 -10.45
N PRO A 434 -0.33 10.52 -9.80
CA PRO A 434 -0.75 10.34 -8.42
C PRO A 434 -0.14 11.43 -7.53
N TYR A 435 -0.92 11.97 -6.60
CA TYR A 435 -0.37 12.90 -5.63
C TYR A 435 0.44 12.15 -4.58
N ALA A 436 1.74 12.45 -4.50
CA ALA A 436 2.60 12.04 -3.40
C ALA A 436 3.00 13.26 -2.56
N HIS A 437 2.96 13.15 -1.24
CA HIS A 437 3.27 14.27 -0.34
C HIS A 437 4.71 14.78 -0.53
N LEU A 438 5.66 13.85 -0.53
CA LEU A 438 7.09 14.12 -0.62
C LEU A 438 7.56 13.84 -2.05
N SER A 439 6.89 14.46 -3.02
CA SER A 439 7.12 14.17 -4.45
C SER A 439 8.56 14.42 -4.89
N PHE A 440 9.30 15.25 -4.15
CA PHE A 440 10.71 15.57 -4.35
C PHE A 440 11.65 14.39 -4.07
N LEU A 441 11.28 13.45 -3.19
CA LEU A 441 12.07 12.25 -2.93
C LEU A 441 12.22 11.43 -4.23
N PRO A 442 13.43 10.90 -4.51
CA PRO A 442 13.72 10.19 -5.74
C PRO A 442 13.02 8.84 -5.78
N ALA A 443 12.50 8.48 -6.94
CA ALA A 443 11.94 7.16 -7.23
C ALA A 443 12.09 6.84 -8.72
N PRO A 444 12.41 5.59 -9.10
CA PRO A 444 12.31 5.16 -10.50
C PRO A 444 10.89 5.40 -11.03
N GLU A 445 10.76 5.90 -12.25
CA GLU A 445 9.46 6.22 -12.85
C GLU A 445 8.58 4.98 -12.98
N SER A 446 9.16 3.85 -13.40
CA SER A 446 8.50 2.55 -13.48
C SER A 446 7.93 2.09 -12.12
N ALA A 447 8.70 2.26 -11.04
CA ALA A 447 8.24 1.90 -9.70
C ALA A 447 7.17 2.86 -9.17
N ALA A 448 7.35 4.17 -9.36
CA ALA A 448 6.38 5.18 -8.95
C ALA A 448 5.04 5.01 -9.66
N ALA A 449 5.04 4.57 -10.93
CA ALA A 449 3.83 4.30 -11.70
C ALA A 449 3.02 3.09 -11.19
N LEU A 450 3.65 2.16 -10.46
CA LEU A 450 2.99 1.00 -9.86
C LEU A 450 2.33 1.31 -8.51
N ILE A 451 2.65 2.45 -7.90
CA ILE A 451 2.09 2.87 -6.61
C ILE A 451 0.93 3.82 -6.86
N SER A 452 -0.28 3.38 -6.48
CA SER A 452 -1.46 4.24 -6.53
C SER A 452 -1.52 5.19 -5.33
N SER A 453 -2.25 6.29 -5.49
CA SER A 453 -2.55 7.27 -4.44
C SER A 453 -4.07 7.54 -4.45
N PRO A 454 -4.70 7.80 -3.29
CA PRO A 454 -6.09 8.25 -3.23
C PRO A 454 -6.36 9.48 -4.08
N ASP A 455 -5.37 10.38 -4.16
CA ASP A 455 -5.52 11.68 -4.80
C ASP A 455 -4.68 11.82 -6.05
N ARG A 456 -5.10 12.74 -6.92
CA ARG A 456 -4.36 13.21 -8.10
C ARG A 456 -3.87 14.62 -7.87
N SER A 457 -2.78 14.95 -8.55
CA SER A 457 -2.16 16.26 -8.43
C SER A 457 -2.90 17.31 -9.25
N VAL A 458 -3.02 18.52 -8.71
CA VAL A 458 -3.48 19.72 -9.44
C VAL A 458 -2.46 20.85 -9.33
N ARG A 459 -2.37 21.70 -10.35
CA ARG A 459 -1.38 22.80 -10.43
C ARG A 459 -2.04 24.12 -10.87
N GLY A 460 -1.31 25.24 -10.79
CA GLY A 460 -1.75 26.53 -11.35
C GLY A 460 -2.47 27.49 -10.41
N GLY A 461 -3.18 26.98 -9.40
CA GLY A 461 -4.06 27.85 -8.62
C GLY A 461 -5.32 28.21 -9.42
N SER A 462 -6.21 28.96 -8.81
CA SER A 462 -7.45 29.40 -9.46
C SER A 462 -7.73 30.86 -9.17
N TRP A 463 -8.74 31.42 -9.83
CA TRP A 463 -9.18 32.80 -9.69
C TRP A 463 -9.55 33.23 -8.26
N ILE A 464 -9.81 32.28 -7.33
CA ILE A 464 -10.08 32.59 -5.91
C ILE A 464 -8.82 32.70 -5.06
N ASN A 465 -7.68 32.21 -5.55
CA ASN A 465 -6.43 32.26 -4.81
C ASN A 465 -5.91 33.71 -4.73
N PRO A 466 -5.48 34.19 -3.55
CA PRO A 466 -4.83 35.49 -3.44
C PRO A 466 -3.60 35.60 -4.33
N SER A 467 -3.38 36.77 -4.93
CA SER A 467 -2.18 37.03 -5.74
C SER A 467 -0.90 36.68 -4.99
N GLY A 468 -0.03 35.89 -5.62
CA GLY A 468 1.26 35.45 -5.05
C GLY A 468 1.19 34.29 -4.06
N SER A 469 -0.01 33.81 -3.68
CA SER A 469 -0.16 32.63 -2.81
C SER A 469 0.12 31.31 -3.51
N VAL A 470 0.03 31.29 -4.84
CA VAL A 470 0.34 30.14 -5.70
C VAL A 470 1.49 30.51 -6.61
N GLN A 471 2.43 29.59 -6.74
CA GLN A 471 3.62 29.69 -7.58
C GLN A 471 3.68 28.50 -8.53
N THR A 472 4.62 28.52 -9.48
CA THR A 472 4.76 27.44 -10.47
C THR A 472 5.04 26.07 -9.84
N GLU A 473 5.62 26.02 -8.65
CA GLU A 473 5.94 24.78 -7.90
C GLU A 473 4.83 24.35 -6.92
N THR A 474 3.77 25.14 -6.74
CA THR A 474 2.73 24.88 -5.75
C THR A 474 1.79 23.73 -6.17
N ARG A 475 1.78 22.65 -5.39
CA ARG A 475 1.03 21.43 -5.68
C ARG A 475 -0.24 21.34 -4.84
N GLY A 476 -1.37 21.07 -5.47
CA GLY A 476 -2.62 20.69 -4.81
C GLY A 476 -2.89 19.19 -4.96
N SER A 477 -3.80 18.69 -4.12
CA SER A 477 -4.22 17.28 -4.06
C SER A 477 -5.75 17.23 -4.02
N LEU A 478 -6.36 16.42 -4.88
CA LEU A 478 -7.79 16.17 -4.88
C LEU A 478 -8.08 14.72 -5.29
N ALA A 479 -9.09 14.10 -4.68
CA ALA A 479 -9.58 12.79 -5.11
C ALA A 479 -10.07 12.85 -6.57
N PRO A 480 -9.78 11.85 -7.41
CA PRO A 480 -9.95 11.91 -8.86
C PRO A 480 -11.40 12.12 -9.33
N GLU A 481 -12.38 11.69 -8.53
CA GLU A 481 -13.82 11.89 -8.76
C GLU A 481 -14.29 13.31 -8.43
N THR A 482 -13.50 14.08 -7.68
CA THR A 482 -13.90 15.41 -7.19
C THR A 482 -14.16 16.36 -8.35
N CYS A 483 -15.37 16.91 -8.40
CA CYS A 483 -15.72 18.04 -9.25
C CYS A 483 -15.74 19.29 -8.40
N SER A 484 -14.95 20.31 -8.78
CA SER A 484 -14.88 21.58 -8.06
C SER A 484 -15.04 22.75 -9.02
N PRO A 485 -15.81 23.80 -8.67
CA PRO A 485 -15.97 24.99 -9.51
C PRO A 485 -14.67 25.81 -9.63
N PHE A 486 -13.58 25.37 -8.99
CA PHE A 486 -12.25 25.98 -9.05
C PHE A 486 -11.23 25.10 -9.80
N VAL A 487 -11.67 23.99 -10.38
CA VAL A 487 -10.80 23.02 -11.05
C VAL A 487 -11.26 22.80 -12.50
N SER A 488 -10.28 22.77 -13.40
CA SER A 488 -10.41 22.43 -14.81
C SER A 488 -9.17 21.62 -15.23
N PHE A 489 -8.83 21.62 -16.51
CA PHE A 489 -7.64 20.96 -17.03
C PHE A 489 -7.22 21.56 -18.37
N ARG A 490 -5.97 21.30 -18.74
CA ARG A 490 -5.46 21.47 -20.10
C ARG A 490 -4.77 20.19 -20.58
N PRO A 491 -4.95 19.79 -21.84
CA PRO A 491 -4.30 18.61 -22.39
C PRO A 491 -2.87 18.88 -22.89
N VAL A 492 -2.08 17.82 -23.00
CA VAL A 492 -0.81 17.78 -23.74
C VAL A 492 -0.86 16.74 -24.86
N ILE A 493 -0.05 16.95 -25.90
CA ILE A 493 0.33 15.91 -26.86
C ILE A 493 1.73 15.45 -26.46
N ALA A 494 1.88 14.16 -26.15
CA ALA A 494 3.16 13.58 -25.73
C ALA A 494 3.31 12.15 -26.26
N GLY A 495 4.54 11.63 -26.25
CA GLY A 495 4.80 10.26 -26.68
C GLY A 495 3.98 9.24 -25.88
N LYS A 496 3.43 8.23 -26.56
CA LYS A 496 2.76 7.10 -25.92
C LYS A 496 3.76 6.41 -25.02
N ARG A 497 3.36 6.12 -23.78
CA ARG A 497 4.17 5.26 -22.92
C ARG A 497 4.13 3.81 -23.42
N GLY A 498 5.31 3.20 -23.56
CA GLY A 498 5.39 1.75 -23.58
C GLY A 498 5.06 1.22 -22.19
N ALA A 499 4.47 0.03 -22.10
CA ALA A 499 4.44 -0.71 -20.83
C ALA A 499 5.90 -1.08 -20.47
N GLY A 500 6.64 -0.18 -19.82
CA GLY A 500 8.03 -0.41 -19.41
C GLY A 500 9.02 0.77 -19.55
N SER A 501 8.59 1.98 -19.93
CA SER A 501 9.45 3.19 -19.87
C SER A 501 9.30 3.94 -18.57
#